data_AF-X8E6E6-F1
#
_entry.id   AF-X8E6E6-F1
#
_cell.length_a   1.000
_cell.length_b   1.000
_cell.length_c   1.000
_cell.angle_alpha   90.00
_cell.angle_beta   90.00
_cell.angle_gamma   90.00
#
_symmetry.space_group_name_H-M   'P 1'
#
loop_
_entity.id
_entity.type
_entity.pdbx_description
1 polymer ?
#
loop_
_entity_poly.entity_id
_entity_poly.type
_entity_poly.pdbx_seq_one_letter_code
_entity_poly.pdbx_strand_id
1 'polypeptide(L)'
;MAELLIAVNPDEDSRLPLLLRVPLGGGDLLFRTSGTWPREKALFAYPVPLDEWPDDPVIVERVRLRSCRRRGAAIDVIADRSRHNRSQLVFTQARGRDVVFWQSPRTRKQARPNVRTPTARAHGIEELQIVVDSHEQYAYRFATQQVTTVKRALPCGDYGIVVDGQLVASVERKSLVDLVASLTGGKLRYQVGDLAALPRAAVVIEDRYSQLFKLDRIRPAVVADGLAELQIRWPNVPVVFCETRQLAEEYTYRFLAAANAWATTEHAAMQRISPIRVDIAHLDQAPAAPTPSTAEVRAWARGTGLPVPDRGRLRPRSGLLGTTPTRRTEPSVYGRVLRSPPDQEAHRSHETRCASNPGWFTTASGNARPSDTHSARLGSAV
;
A
#
# COMPACT_ATOMS: atom_id res chain seq x y z
N MET A 1 -32.58 -17.81 -17.44
CA MET A 1 -31.57 -17.71 -16.35
C MET A 1 -31.66 -16.30 -15.80
N ALA A 2 -31.58 -16.08 -14.48
CA ALA A 2 -31.76 -14.74 -13.91
C ALA A 2 -30.50 -13.87 -14.06
N GLU A 3 -30.67 -12.57 -14.26
CA GLU A 3 -29.59 -11.59 -14.31
C GLU A 3 -29.77 -10.54 -13.20
N LEU A 4 -28.68 -10.23 -12.49
CA LEU A 4 -28.59 -9.04 -11.64
C LEU A 4 -28.12 -7.89 -12.52
N LEU A 5 -28.84 -6.78 -12.48
CA LEU A 5 -28.60 -5.61 -13.33
C LEU A 5 -28.06 -4.47 -12.48
N ILE A 6 -27.08 -3.75 -13.03
CA ILE A 6 -26.47 -2.60 -12.38
C ILE A 6 -26.50 -1.44 -13.36
N ALA A 7 -27.14 -0.33 -12.98
CA ALA A 7 -27.30 0.86 -13.78
C ALA A 7 -26.66 2.09 -13.10
N VAL A 8 -26.45 3.15 -13.85
CA VAL A 8 -26.20 4.49 -13.28
C VAL A 8 -27.45 4.93 -12.50
N ASN A 9 -27.25 5.52 -11.33
CA ASN A 9 -28.32 6.20 -10.60
C ASN A 9 -28.55 7.58 -11.26
N PRO A 10 -29.78 7.92 -11.72
CA PRO A 10 -30.05 9.22 -12.35
C PRO A 10 -29.96 10.42 -11.38
N ASP A 11 -29.97 10.17 -10.07
CA ASP A 11 -29.76 11.19 -9.04
C ASP A 11 -28.25 11.52 -8.93
N GLU A 12 -27.82 12.58 -9.63
CA GLU A 12 -26.42 13.05 -9.69
C GLU A 12 -25.88 13.55 -8.34
N ASP A 13 -26.75 14.06 -7.45
CA ASP A 13 -26.38 14.49 -6.10
C ASP A 13 -26.17 13.30 -5.14
N SER A 14 -26.53 12.09 -5.57
CA SER A 14 -26.42 10.89 -4.75
C SER A 14 -24.98 10.43 -4.55
N ARG A 15 -24.57 10.31 -3.28
CA ARG A 15 -23.32 9.60 -2.88
C ARG A 15 -23.33 8.10 -3.20
N LEU A 16 -24.44 7.57 -3.72
CA LEU A 16 -24.60 6.19 -4.18
C LEU A 16 -24.92 6.22 -5.69
N PRO A 17 -23.89 6.31 -6.57
CA PRO A 17 -24.06 6.61 -8.00
C PRO A 17 -24.56 5.42 -8.84
N LEU A 18 -24.88 4.28 -8.24
CA LEU A 18 -25.32 3.07 -8.95
C LEU A 18 -26.62 2.51 -8.38
N LEU A 19 -27.50 2.08 -9.27
CA LEU A 19 -28.67 1.26 -8.97
C LEU A 19 -28.35 -0.22 -9.15
N LEU A 20 -28.81 -1.05 -8.23
CA LEU A 20 -28.59 -2.50 -8.16
C LEU A 20 -29.95 -3.20 -8.09
N ARG A 21 -30.36 -3.83 -9.20
CA ARG A 21 -31.61 -4.59 -9.31
C ARG A 21 -31.33 -6.09 -9.14
N VAL A 22 -31.90 -6.66 -8.09
CA VAL A 22 -31.64 -8.03 -7.63
C VAL A 22 -32.88 -8.90 -7.88
N PRO A 23 -32.79 -9.92 -8.75
CA PRO A 23 -33.96 -10.75 -9.08
C PRO A 23 -34.27 -11.75 -7.97
N LEU A 24 -35.54 -11.83 -7.56
CA LEU A 24 -36.06 -12.84 -6.63
C LEU A 24 -37.38 -13.41 -7.14
N GLY A 25 -37.71 -14.65 -6.72
CA GLY A 25 -38.94 -15.33 -7.14
C GLY A 25 -40.25 -14.71 -6.64
N GLY A 26 -40.20 -13.64 -5.82
CA GLY A 26 -41.37 -12.88 -5.36
C GLY A 26 -41.41 -11.43 -5.87
N GLY A 27 -40.60 -11.10 -6.88
CA GLY A 27 -40.40 -9.73 -7.37
C GLY A 27 -38.97 -9.24 -7.14
N ASP A 28 -38.51 -8.35 -8.02
CA ASP A 28 -37.16 -7.78 -7.94
C ASP A 28 -37.05 -6.78 -6.78
N LEU A 29 -35.86 -6.67 -6.19
CA LEU A 29 -35.54 -5.62 -5.22
C LEU A 29 -34.54 -4.64 -5.82
N LEU A 30 -34.71 -3.35 -5.53
CA LEU A 30 -33.83 -2.29 -5.98
C LEU A 30 -33.06 -1.66 -4.81
N PHE A 31 -31.79 -1.35 -5.05
CA PHE A 31 -30.92 -0.70 -4.07
C PHE A 31 -30.05 0.37 -4.75
N ARG A 32 -29.81 1.50 -4.08
CA ARG A 32 -28.70 2.40 -4.42
C ARG A 32 -27.41 1.90 -3.75
N THR A 33 -26.28 1.92 -4.45
CA THR A 33 -24.97 1.39 -3.99
C THR A 33 -23.80 2.20 -4.56
N SER A 34 -22.59 1.98 -4.02
CA SER A 34 -21.34 2.66 -4.43
C SER A 34 -20.40 1.82 -5.32
N GLY A 35 -20.80 0.62 -5.75
CA GLY A 35 -19.97 -0.22 -6.60
C GLY A 35 -20.70 -1.41 -7.21
N THR A 36 -20.12 -1.99 -8.28
CA THR A 36 -20.76 -3.05 -9.07
C THR A 36 -20.62 -4.47 -8.49
N TRP A 37 -19.69 -4.70 -7.57
CA TRP A 37 -19.60 -5.96 -6.83
C TRP A 37 -18.74 -5.82 -5.56
N PRO A 38 -19.11 -6.41 -4.41
CA PRO A 38 -18.30 -6.37 -3.20
C PRO A 38 -17.01 -7.18 -3.38
N ARG A 39 -15.87 -6.49 -3.32
CA ARG A 39 -14.52 -7.10 -3.40
C ARG A 39 -13.91 -7.19 -2.01
N GLU A 40 -13.19 -6.15 -1.62
CA GLU A 40 -12.39 -6.04 -0.39
C GLU A 40 -13.13 -5.35 0.76
N LYS A 41 -14.22 -4.62 0.47
CA LYS A 41 -15.11 -4.01 1.46
C LYS A 41 -16.56 -4.33 1.13
N ALA A 42 -17.40 -4.42 2.16
CA ALA A 42 -18.84 -4.49 1.97
C ALA A 42 -19.35 -3.14 1.43
N LEU A 43 -20.27 -3.19 0.48
CA LEU A 43 -20.95 -2.02 -0.06
C LEU A 43 -22.23 -1.79 0.74
N PHE A 44 -22.52 -0.53 1.06
CA PHE A 44 -23.83 -0.17 1.60
C PHE A 44 -24.85 -0.22 0.46
N ALA A 45 -25.98 -0.90 0.69
CA ALA A 45 -27.09 -1.00 -0.22
C ALA A 45 -28.29 -0.30 0.43
N TYR A 46 -28.67 0.87 -0.08
CA TYR A 46 -29.84 1.57 0.40
C TYR A 46 -31.07 1.07 -0.35
N PRO A 47 -32.04 0.39 0.29
CA PRO A 47 -33.21 -0.13 -0.39
C PRO A 47 -34.08 1.01 -0.90
N VAL A 48 -34.57 0.89 -2.13
CA VAL A 48 -35.48 1.85 -2.75
C VAL A 48 -36.67 1.14 -3.41
N PRO A 49 -37.81 1.83 -3.58
CA PRO A 49 -38.91 1.37 -4.42
C PRO A 49 -38.47 0.94 -5.83
N LEU A 50 -39.17 -0.02 -6.44
CA LEU A 50 -38.77 -0.59 -7.74
C LEU A 50 -39.08 0.34 -8.93
N ASP A 51 -39.99 1.29 -8.76
CA ASP A 51 -40.33 2.37 -9.69
C ASP A 51 -39.25 3.47 -9.76
N GLU A 52 -38.26 3.50 -8.85
CA GLU A 52 -37.01 4.25 -9.06
C GLU A 52 -36.11 3.64 -10.15
N TRP A 53 -36.45 2.47 -10.71
CA TRP A 53 -35.72 1.91 -11.86
C TRP A 53 -36.09 2.66 -13.15
N PRO A 54 -35.14 3.31 -13.86
CA PRO A 54 -35.45 4.07 -15.07
C PRO A 54 -36.01 3.20 -16.20
N ASP A 55 -36.90 3.79 -17.01
CA ASP A 55 -37.45 3.16 -18.23
C ASP A 55 -36.35 2.87 -19.27
N ASP A 56 -35.40 3.79 -19.44
CA ASP A 56 -34.17 3.61 -20.24
C ASP A 56 -32.92 3.64 -19.34
N PRO A 57 -32.56 2.51 -18.70
CA PRO A 57 -31.48 2.47 -17.73
C PRO A 57 -30.11 2.34 -18.40
N VAL A 58 -29.19 3.26 -18.10
CA VAL A 58 -27.78 3.15 -18.52
C VAL A 58 -27.09 2.01 -17.76
N ILE A 59 -27.11 0.81 -18.33
CA ILE A 59 -26.56 -0.41 -17.70
C ILE A 59 -25.02 -0.40 -17.71
N VAL A 60 -24.45 -0.47 -16.50
CA VAL A 60 -23.01 -0.54 -16.22
C VAL A 60 -22.50 -1.99 -16.18
N GLU A 61 -23.24 -2.91 -15.54
CA GLU A 61 -22.88 -4.34 -15.49
C GLU A 61 -24.14 -5.22 -15.54
N ARG A 62 -24.11 -6.29 -16.35
CA ARG A 62 -25.08 -7.39 -16.32
C ARG A 62 -24.41 -8.63 -15.76
N VAL A 63 -24.94 -9.19 -14.66
CA VAL A 63 -24.36 -10.34 -13.98
C VAL A 63 -25.30 -11.54 -14.07
N ARG A 64 -24.98 -12.49 -14.94
CA ARG A 64 -25.68 -13.79 -14.99
C ARG A 64 -25.55 -14.53 -13.67
N LEU A 65 -26.65 -15.08 -13.17
CA LEU A 65 -26.71 -15.76 -11.88
C LEU A 65 -26.98 -17.26 -12.05
N ARG A 66 -26.22 -18.09 -11.33
CA ARG A 66 -26.57 -19.51 -11.08
C ARG A 66 -27.69 -19.62 -10.06
N SER A 67 -27.73 -18.71 -9.09
CA SER A 67 -28.72 -18.69 -8.01
C SER A 67 -28.82 -17.30 -7.40
N CYS A 68 -30.06 -16.83 -7.19
CA CYS A 68 -30.37 -15.72 -6.28
C CYS A 68 -31.51 -16.17 -5.37
N ARG A 69 -31.30 -16.22 -4.05
CA ARG A 69 -32.33 -16.74 -3.11
C ARG A 69 -32.29 -16.01 -1.77
N ARG A 70 -33.47 -15.66 -1.26
CA ARG A 70 -33.67 -15.21 0.12
C ARG A 70 -33.43 -16.38 1.09
N ARG A 71 -32.67 -16.13 2.16
CA ARG A 71 -32.39 -17.03 3.29
C ARG A 71 -32.51 -16.20 4.58
N GLY A 72 -33.74 -16.07 5.09
CA GLY A 72 -34.04 -15.22 6.24
C GLY A 72 -33.67 -13.75 5.98
N ALA A 73 -32.80 -13.20 6.82
CA ALA A 73 -32.29 -11.83 6.72
C ALA A 73 -31.18 -11.62 5.65
N ALA A 74 -30.85 -12.64 4.85
CA ALA A 74 -29.88 -12.53 3.77
C ALA A 74 -30.48 -12.89 2.39
N ILE A 75 -29.90 -12.35 1.32
CA ILE A 75 -30.08 -12.83 -0.05
C ILE A 75 -28.73 -13.37 -0.52
N ASP A 76 -28.65 -14.66 -0.80
CA ASP A 76 -27.49 -15.28 -1.45
C ASP A 76 -27.50 -14.92 -2.94
N VAL A 77 -26.38 -14.37 -3.44
CA VAL A 77 -26.18 -14.04 -4.86
C VAL A 77 -24.98 -14.83 -5.36
N ILE A 78 -25.22 -15.78 -6.27
CA ILE A 78 -24.20 -16.64 -6.88
C ILE A 78 -24.14 -16.33 -8.38
N ALA A 79 -23.13 -15.54 -8.76
CA ALA A 79 -22.87 -15.18 -10.15
C ALA A 79 -22.22 -16.34 -10.92
N ASP A 80 -22.53 -16.45 -12.20
CA ASP A 80 -21.98 -17.48 -13.08
C ASP A 80 -20.59 -17.10 -13.62
N ARG A 81 -19.60 -17.12 -12.72
CA ARG A 81 -18.19 -16.89 -13.03
C ARG A 81 -17.25 -17.68 -12.10
N SER A 82 -15.97 -17.76 -12.46
CA SER A 82 -14.95 -18.49 -11.69
C SER A 82 -14.44 -17.71 -10.48
N ARG A 83 -14.30 -16.38 -10.61
CA ARG A 83 -13.82 -15.47 -9.55
C ARG A 83 -14.90 -14.45 -9.17
N HIS A 84 -14.90 -13.99 -7.92
CA HIS A 84 -15.88 -13.02 -7.39
C HIS A 84 -17.34 -13.46 -7.66
N ASN A 85 -17.61 -14.75 -7.41
CA ASN A 85 -18.83 -15.43 -7.82
C ASN A 85 -19.86 -15.64 -6.69
N ARG A 86 -19.53 -15.26 -5.45
CA ARG A 86 -20.41 -15.38 -4.28
C ARG A 86 -20.45 -14.05 -3.53
N SER A 87 -21.64 -13.55 -3.27
CA SER A 87 -21.91 -12.41 -2.39
C SER A 87 -23.25 -12.61 -1.68
N GLN A 88 -23.52 -11.78 -0.67
CA GLN A 88 -24.77 -11.75 0.07
C GLN A 88 -25.22 -10.31 0.26
N LEU A 89 -26.50 -9.98 0.04
CA LEU A 89 -27.11 -8.79 0.62
C LEU A 89 -27.66 -9.17 1.99
N VAL A 90 -27.13 -8.58 3.06
CA VAL A 90 -27.53 -8.89 4.44
C VAL A 90 -28.25 -7.70 5.03
N PHE A 91 -29.52 -7.92 5.36
CA PHE A 91 -30.38 -7.01 6.09
C PHE A 91 -30.07 -7.18 7.58
N THR A 92 -29.79 -6.08 8.26
CA THR A 92 -29.41 -6.07 9.69
C THR A 92 -29.74 -4.72 10.30
N GLN A 93 -29.62 -4.59 11.62
CA GLN A 93 -29.75 -3.30 12.29
C GLN A 93 -28.39 -2.74 12.68
N ALA A 94 -28.24 -1.42 12.51
CA ALA A 94 -27.09 -0.66 12.98
C ALA A 94 -27.56 0.66 13.58
N ARG A 95 -27.18 0.94 14.84
CA ARG A 95 -27.59 2.15 15.59
C ARG A 95 -29.12 2.37 15.59
N GLY A 96 -29.89 1.30 15.75
CA GLY A 96 -31.35 1.34 15.78
C GLY A 96 -32.03 1.60 14.42
N ARG A 97 -31.31 1.49 13.30
CA ARG A 97 -31.86 1.62 11.95
C ARG A 97 -31.63 0.35 11.15
N ASP A 98 -32.60 -0.03 10.33
CA ASP A 98 -32.45 -1.11 9.35
C ASP A 98 -31.48 -0.66 8.24
N VAL A 99 -30.52 -1.54 7.91
CA VAL A 99 -29.47 -1.30 6.92
C VAL A 99 -29.20 -2.59 6.12
N VAL A 100 -28.86 -2.44 4.84
CA VAL A 100 -28.46 -3.58 4.01
C VAL A 100 -27.01 -3.42 3.59
N PHE A 101 -26.23 -4.50 3.76
CA PHE A 101 -24.84 -4.57 3.29
C PHE A 101 -24.70 -5.65 2.22
N TRP A 102 -24.26 -5.24 1.04
CA TRP A 102 -23.85 -6.18 0.00
C TRP A 102 -22.38 -6.56 0.22
N GLN A 103 -22.13 -7.82 0.54
CA GLN A 103 -20.83 -8.26 1.06
C GLN A 103 -20.36 -9.58 0.44
N SER A 104 -19.04 -9.76 0.37
CA SER A 104 -18.39 -11.00 -0.09
C SER A 104 -17.98 -11.88 1.11
N PRO A 105 -17.68 -13.18 0.90
CA PRO A 105 -17.12 -14.03 1.94
C PRO A 105 -15.82 -13.50 2.56
N ARG A 106 -15.05 -12.66 1.83
CA ARG A 106 -13.85 -11.99 2.36
C ARG A 106 -14.21 -10.86 3.32
N THR A 107 -15.20 -10.05 2.98
CA THR A 107 -15.58 -8.86 3.78
C THR A 107 -16.32 -9.24 5.07
N ARG A 108 -16.94 -10.42 5.13
CA ARG A 108 -17.50 -10.99 6.36
C ARG A 108 -16.41 -11.43 7.36
N LYS A 109 -15.20 -11.76 6.89
CA LYS A 109 -14.08 -12.19 7.74
C LYS A 109 -13.24 -11.04 8.31
N GLN A 110 -13.39 -9.81 7.80
CA GLN A 110 -12.68 -8.65 8.32
C GLN A 110 -13.16 -8.28 9.71
N ALA A 111 -12.21 -7.91 10.57
CA ALA A 111 -12.52 -7.37 11.89
C ALA A 111 -13.23 -6.01 11.78
N ARG A 112 -14.17 -5.78 12.69
CA ARG A 112 -14.84 -4.48 12.88
C ARG A 112 -14.72 -4.08 14.36
N PRO A 113 -13.53 -3.70 14.84
CA PRO A 113 -13.39 -3.16 16.19
C PRO A 113 -14.30 -1.95 16.35
N ASN A 114 -15.13 -1.95 17.39
CA ASN A 114 -16.10 -0.89 17.67
C ASN A 114 -15.41 0.31 18.37
N VAL A 115 -14.35 0.83 17.75
CA VAL A 115 -13.46 1.85 18.31
C VAL A 115 -13.52 3.09 17.42
N ARG A 116 -13.65 4.27 18.03
CA ARG A 116 -13.55 5.56 17.35
C ARG A 116 -12.10 6.03 17.40
N THR A 117 -11.47 6.25 16.25
CA THR A 117 -10.15 6.89 16.18
C THR A 117 -10.26 8.39 16.57
N PRO A 118 -9.31 8.96 17.33
CA PRO A 118 -9.34 10.38 17.66
C PRO A 118 -9.09 11.25 16.43
N THR A 119 -9.75 12.41 16.34
CA THR A 119 -9.59 13.37 15.22
C THR A 119 -8.68 14.56 15.58
N ALA A 120 -8.08 14.56 16.76
CA ALA A 120 -7.17 15.61 17.20
C ALA A 120 -5.78 15.46 16.54
N ARG A 121 -5.20 16.60 16.13
CA ARG A 121 -3.84 16.73 15.59
C ARG A 121 -2.83 15.97 16.46
N ALA A 122 -2.07 15.07 15.86
CA ALA A 122 -0.97 14.42 16.57
C ALA A 122 0.13 15.44 16.90
N HIS A 123 0.56 15.47 18.17
CA HIS A 123 1.55 16.42 18.70
C HIS A 123 1.24 17.92 18.44
N GLY A 124 -0.02 18.27 18.17
CA GLY A 124 -0.43 19.65 17.85
C GLY A 124 0.04 20.17 16.49
N ILE A 125 0.72 19.33 15.68
CA ILE A 125 1.25 19.70 14.36
C ILE A 125 0.10 20.14 13.46
N GLU A 126 0.21 21.34 12.88
CA GLU A 126 -0.86 21.94 12.10
C GLU A 126 -1.17 21.17 10.82
N GLU A 127 -0.11 20.79 10.12
CA GLU A 127 -0.09 19.96 8.91
C GLU A 127 1.20 19.13 8.91
N LEU A 128 1.08 17.82 8.72
CA LEU A 128 2.21 16.90 8.63
C LEU A 128 2.44 16.46 7.17
N GLN A 129 3.62 16.74 6.63
CA GLN A 129 4.00 16.20 5.32
C GLN A 129 4.52 14.76 5.45
N ILE A 130 3.80 13.79 4.88
CA ILE A 130 4.24 12.39 4.81
C ILE A 130 4.71 12.07 3.38
N VAL A 131 5.93 11.55 3.27
CA VAL A 131 6.41 10.97 2.00
C VAL A 131 5.84 9.57 1.87
N VAL A 132 5.25 9.25 0.72
CA VAL A 132 4.72 7.92 0.38
C VAL A 132 5.60 7.34 -0.72
N ASP A 133 6.02 6.08 -0.57
CA ASP A 133 6.82 5.43 -1.61
C ASP A 133 6.09 5.41 -2.96
N SER A 134 6.84 5.63 -4.04
CA SER A 134 6.27 5.68 -5.40
C SER A 134 5.67 4.35 -5.87
N HIS A 135 6.11 3.22 -5.32
CA HIS A 135 5.66 1.87 -5.66
C HIS A 135 4.48 1.39 -4.82
N GLU A 136 4.12 2.09 -3.73
CA GLU A 136 2.94 1.76 -2.91
C GLU A 136 1.65 2.06 -3.69
N GLN A 137 1.10 1.00 -4.29
CA GLN A 137 -0.07 1.05 -5.17
C GLN A 137 -1.35 1.40 -4.41
N TYR A 138 -1.42 1.03 -3.13
CA TYR A 138 -2.62 1.15 -2.30
C TYR A 138 -2.37 2.04 -1.09
N ALA A 139 -1.74 3.19 -1.32
CA ALA A 139 -1.39 4.18 -0.29
C ALA A 139 -2.54 4.53 0.66
N TYR A 140 -2.22 4.74 1.93
CA TYR A 140 -3.10 5.39 2.91
C TYR A 140 -3.58 6.75 2.41
N ARG A 141 -4.80 7.12 2.81
CA ARG A 141 -5.40 8.40 2.38
C ARG A 141 -5.31 9.49 3.45
N PHE A 142 -5.12 9.12 4.71
CA PHE A 142 -5.10 10.02 5.86
C PHE A 142 -6.32 10.95 5.89
N ALA A 143 -7.48 10.43 5.47
CA ALA A 143 -8.65 11.22 5.07
C ALA A 143 -9.36 11.94 6.23
N THR A 144 -8.92 11.72 7.46
CA THR A 144 -9.45 12.35 8.69
C THR A 144 -8.36 13.03 9.53
N GLN A 145 -7.14 13.12 9.00
CA GLN A 145 -5.94 13.60 9.67
C GLN A 145 -5.41 14.84 8.93
N GLN A 146 -4.65 15.68 9.63
CA GLN A 146 -4.04 16.88 9.04
C GLN A 146 -2.70 16.51 8.37
N VAL A 147 -2.80 15.89 7.19
CA VAL A 147 -1.66 15.34 6.45
C VAL A 147 -1.69 15.79 5.00
N THR A 148 -0.54 16.23 4.48
CA THR A 148 -0.28 16.33 3.03
C THR A 148 0.67 15.22 2.62
N THR A 149 0.34 14.48 1.56
CA THR A 149 1.14 13.34 1.08
C THR A 149 1.93 13.68 -0.17
N VAL A 150 3.23 13.39 -0.20
CA VAL A 150 4.10 13.55 -1.37
C VAL A 150 4.61 12.18 -1.84
N LYS A 151 4.42 11.85 -3.12
CA LYS A 151 4.97 10.62 -3.70
C LYS A 151 6.44 10.80 -4.11
N ARG A 152 7.33 9.97 -3.56
CA ARG A 152 8.76 9.88 -3.94
C ARG A 152 9.27 8.48 -3.57
N ALA A 153 10.23 7.95 -4.32
CA ALA A 153 10.88 6.70 -3.95
C ALA A 153 11.55 6.81 -2.57
N LEU A 154 11.26 5.87 -1.67
CA LEU A 154 11.92 5.74 -0.37
C LEU A 154 13.03 4.66 -0.45
N PRO A 155 14.14 4.82 0.29
CA PRO A 155 15.18 3.79 0.36
C PRO A 155 14.69 2.53 1.10
N CYS A 156 13.81 2.67 2.10
CA CYS A 156 13.13 1.57 2.80
C CYS A 156 11.80 2.03 3.43
N GLY A 157 10.85 1.10 3.53
CA GLY A 157 9.47 1.35 3.99
C GLY A 157 8.57 2.06 2.98
N ASP A 158 7.28 2.14 3.30
CA ASP A 158 6.23 2.63 2.40
C ASP A 158 5.81 4.09 2.71
N TYR A 159 6.05 4.57 3.93
CA TYR A 159 5.71 5.92 4.41
C TYR A 159 6.84 6.49 5.26
N GLY A 160 7.24 7.74 5.07
CA GLY A 160 8.36 8.34 5.82
C GLY A 160 8.21 9.82 6.13
N ILE A 161 9.01 10.28 7.10
CA ILE A 161 9.17 11.70 7.45
C ILE A 161 10.58 12.15 7.07
N VAL A 162 10.63 13.34 6.49
CA VAL A 162 11.85 13.94 5.96
C VAL A 162 12.03 15.32 6.54
N VAL A 163 13.15 15.52 7.23
CA VAL A 163 13.56 16.79 7.84
C VAL A 163 14.94 17.12 7.27
N ASP A 164 15.13 18.37 6.84
CA ASP A 164 16.39 18.86 6.24
C ASP A 164 16.97 17.97 5.11
N GLY A 165 16.10 17.31 4.35
CA GLY A 165 16.48 16.38 3.25
C GLY A 165 16.80 14.95 3.69
N GLN A 166 16.87 14.65 4.99
CA GLN A 166 17.21 13.33 5.53
C GLN A 166 15.96 12.53 5.94
N LEU A 167 15.96 11.22 5.69
CA LEU A 167 14.89 10.32 6.13
C LEU A 167 15.04 10.01 7.62
N VAL A 168 14.29 10.70 8.47
CA VAL A 168 14.39 10.58 9.94
C VAL A 168 13.49 9.49 10.53
N ALA A 169 12.46 9.07 9.80
CA ALA A 169 11.62 7.94 10.15
C ALA A 169 10.95 7.26 8.94
N SER A 170 10.71 5.95 9.01
CA SER A 170 9.94 5.20 8.00
C SER A 170 9.00 4.14 8.61
N VAL A 171 7.94 3.79 7.89
CA VAL A 171 6.97 2.75 8.25
C VAL A 171 6.74 1.84 7.06
N GLU A 172 6.99 0.55 7.24
CA GLU A 172 6.63 -0.52 6.31
C GLU A 172 5.22 -1.03 6.64
N ARG A 173 4.31 -0.94 5.67
CA ARG A 173 2.94 -1.45 5.76
C ARG A 173 2.89 -2.87 5.21
N LYS A 174 2.31 -3.81 5.95
CA LYS A 174 2.27 -5.23 5.54
C LYS A 174 0.90 -5.84 5.80
N SER A 175 0.35 -6.61 4.85
CA SER A 175 -0.80 -7.46 5.14
C SER A 175 -0.35 -8.73 5.87
N LEU A 176 -1.27 -9.43 6.55
CA LEU A 176 -0.96 -10.74 7.15
C LEU A 176 -0.44 -11.76 6.12
N VAL A 177 -0.97 -11.73 4.90
CA VAL A 177 -0.57 -12.64 3.82
C VAL A 177 0.86 -12.35 3.37
N ASP A 178 1.19 -11.07 3.20
CA ASP A 178 2.54 -10.64 2.79
C ASP A 178 3.56 -10.83 3.92
N LEU A 179 3.15 -10.67 5.18
CA LEU A 179 3.97 -10.99 6.35
C LEU A 179 4.35 -12.47 6.35
N VAL A 180 3.37 -13.39 6.20
CA VAL A 180 3.63 -14.83 6.17
C VAL A 180 4.52 -15.19 4.98
N ALA A 181 4.24 -14.64 3.79
CA ALA A 181 5.03 -14.90 2.60
C ALA A 181 6.47 -14.37 2.69
N SER A 182 6.67 -13.15 3.18
CA SER A 182 8.00 -12.54 3.30
C SER A 182 8.83 -13.13 4.45
N LEU A 183 8.20 -13.56 5.55
CA LEU A 183 8.88 -14.24 6.65
C LEU A 183 9.33 -15.65 6.23
N THR A 184 8.42 -16.46 5.67
CA THR A 184 8.74 -17.82 5.23
C THR A 184 9.69 -17.86 4.03
N GLY A 185 9.60 -16.88 3.12
CA GLY A 185 10.57 -16.66 2.04
C GLY A 185 11.84 -15.92 2.45
N GLY A 186 12.05 -15.62 3.74
CA GLY A 186 13.24 -14.94 4.26
C GLY A 186 13.39 -13.45 3.94
N LYS A 187 12.71 -12.92 2.91
CA LYS A 187 12.77 -11.52 2.46
C LYS A 187 12.58 -10.51 3.60
N LEU A 188 11.68 -10.79 4.55
CA LEU A 188 11.35 -9.86 5.65
C LEU A 188 12.57 -9.50 6.50
N ARG A 189 13.53 -10.42 6.66
CA ARG A 189 14.76 -10.19 7.44
C ARG A 189 15.64 -9.08 6.81
N TYR A 190 15.67 -8.99 5.48
CA TYR A 190 16.37 -7.90 4.78
C TYR A 190 15.63 -6.58 4.93
N GLN A 191 14.31 -6.58 4.69
CA GLN A 191 13.49 -5.36 4.83
C GLN A 191 13.57 -4.76 6.24
N VAL A 192 13.53 -5.59 7.28
CA VAL A 192 13.68 -5.12 8.67
C VAL A 192 15.12 -4.69 8.97
N GLY A 193 16.13 -5.30 8.35
CA GLY A 193 17.51 -4.82 8.40
C GLY A 193 17.68 -3.40 7.84
N ASP A 194 17.10 -3.13 6.68
CA ASP A 194 17.15 -1.80 6.03
C ASP A 194 16.38 -0.75 6.85
N LEU A 195 15.26 -1.13 7.47
CA LEU A 195 14.51 -0.28 8.39
C LEU A 195 15.27 -0.02 9.71
N ALA A 196 16.00 -1.02 10.22
CA ALA A 196 16.76 -0.90 11.46
C ALA A 196 17.97 0.03 11.36
N ALA A 197 18.39 0.41 10.15
CA ALA A 197 19.39 1.44 9.92
C ALA A 197 18.85 2.88 10.10
N LEU A 198 17.52 3.07 10.19
CA LEU A 198 16.92 4.37 10.42
C LEU A 198 16.80 4.69 11.93
N PRO A 199 16.86 5.98 12.32
CA PRO A 199 16.71 6.38 13.72
C PRO A 199 15.35 6.02 14.35
N ARG A 200 14.29 5.95 13.54
CA ARG A 200 12.97 5.41 13.90
C ARG A 200 12.41 4.61 12.73
N ALA A 201 12.03 3.37 12.96
CA ALA A 201 11.24 2.62 12.00
C ALA A 201 10.18 1.74 12.68
N ALA A 202 9.14 1.37 11.95
CA ALA A 202 8.16 0.40 12.40
C ALA A 202 7.63 -0.45 11.24
N VAL A 203 7.22 -1.68 11.54
CA VAL A 203 6.45 -2.52 10.63
C VAL A 203 5.01 -2.59 11.14
N VAL A 204 4.05 -2.16 10.31
CA VAL A 204 2.63 -2.10 10.66
C VAL A 204 1.87 -3.20 9.93
N ILE A 205 1.27 -4.12 10.69
CA ILE A 205 0.51 -5.25 10.16
C ILE A 205 -0.99 -4.94 10.16
N GLU A 206 -1.63 -5.01 8.99
CA GLU A 206 -3.08 -4.80 8.83
C GLU A 206 -3.94 -6.00 9.26
N ASP A 207 -3.61 -6.65 10.38
CA ASP A 207 -4.44 -7.70 10.99
C ASP A 207 -4.12 -7.85 12.49
N ARG A 208 -4.77 -8.79 13.17
CA ARG A 208 -4.49 -9.18 14.56
C ARG A 208 -3.47 -10.31 14.63
N TYR A 209 -2.63 -10.26 15.66
CA TYR A 209 -1.74 -11.38 16.02
C TYR A 209 -2.48 -12.72 16.12
N SER A 210 -3.72 -12.70 16.64
CA SER A 210 -4.58 -13.90 16.74
C SER A 210 -4.99 -14.56 15.43
N GLN A 211 -4.78 -13.92 14.26
CA GLN A 211 -5.02 -14.57 12.97
C GLN A 211 -3.85 -15.46 12.51
N LEU A 212 -2.65 -15.30 13.08
CA LEU A 212 -1.51 -16.19 12.82
C LEU A 212 -1.86 -17.65 13.19
N PHE A 213 -2.62 -17.83 14.27
CA PHE A 213 -3.09 -19.14 14.73
C PHE A 213 -4.30 -19.68 13.94
N LYS A 214 -4.72 -19.01 12.87
CA LYS A 214 -5.78 -19.41 11.95
C LYS A 214 -5.27 -19.62 10.51
N LEU A 215 -3.97 -19.79 10.35
CA LEU A 215 -3.34 -20.08 9.06
C LEU A 215 -3.52 -21.55 8.70
N ASP A 216 -4.23 -21.82 7.59
CA ASP A 216 -4.52 -23.18 7.13
C ASP A 216 -3.35 -23.84 6.35
N ARG A 217 -2.39 -23.05 5.86
CA ARG A 217 -1.37 -23.48 4.89
C ARG A 217 0.06 -23.57 5.43
N ILE A 218 0.37 -22.78 6.45
CA ILE A 218 1.68 -22.71 7.10
C ILE A 218 1.42 -22.96 8.57
N ARG A 219 2.22 -23.83 9.19
CA ARG A 219 2.07 -24.18 10.62
C ARG A 219 2.25 -22.90 11.47
N PRO A 220 1.25 -22.48 12.27
CA PRO A 220 1.32 -21.21 13.00
C PRO A 220 2.56 -21.01 13.86
N ALA A 221 3.08 -22.07 14.48
CA ALA A 221 4.32 -22.04 15.26
C ALA A 221 5.50 -21.45 14.48
N VAL A 222 5.73 -21.89 13.24
CA VAL A 222 6.83 -21.39 12.38
C VAL A 222 6.74 -19.87 12.15
N VAL A 223 5.53 -19.33 12.08
CA VAL A 223 5.31 -17.88 11.88
C VAL A 223 5.45 -17.11 13.20
N ALA A 224 5.00 -17.68 14.32
CA ALA A 224 5.15 -17.09 15.65
C ALA A 224 6.63 -17.07 16.08
N ASP A 225 7.33 -18.19 15.95
CA ASP A 225 8.76 -18.35 16.26
C ASP A 225 9.60 -17.42 15.38
N GLY A 226 9.36 -17.43 14.06
CA GLY A 226 10.09 -16.55 13.12
C GLY A 226 9.83 -15.05 13.35
N LEU A 227 8.65 -14.66 13.86
CA LEU A 227 8.39 -13.28 14.26
C LEU A 227 9.11 -12.92 15.57
N ALA A 228 9.16 -13.83 16.54
CA ALA A 228 9.91 -13.63 17.77
C ALA A 228 11.42 -13.49 17.49
N GLU A 229 11.99 -14.37 16.64
CA GLU A 229 13.37 -14.25 16.15
C GLU A 229 13.64 -12.88 15.50
N LEU A 230 12.71 -12.40 14.66
CA LEU A 230 12.82 -11.13 13.95
C LEU A 230 12.90 -9.95 14.94
N GLN A 231 12.02 -9.93 15.95
CA GLN A 231 11.99 -8.89 16.97
C GLN A 231 13.20 -8.93 17.91
N ILE A 232 13.68 -10.12 18.28
CA ILE A 232 14.90 -10.26 19.10
C ILE A 232 16.16 -9.83 18.32
N ARG A 233 16.22 -10.08 17.00
CA ARG A 233 17.36 -9.65 16.17
C ARG A 233 17.34 -8.15 15.87
N TRP A 234 16.18 -7.53 15.71
CA TRP A 234 16.02 -6.10 15.42
C TRP A 234 15.07 -5.42 16.43
N PRO A 235 15.48 -5.30 17.71
CA PRO A 235 14.61 -4.80 18.78
C PRO A 235 14.23 -3.32 18.63
N ASN A 236 14.95 -2.56 17.79
CA ASN A 236 14.67 -1.16 17.47
C ASN A 236 13.56 -0.98 16.41
N VAL A 237 13.08 -2.05 15.77
CA VAL A 237 12.00 -2.00 14.76
C VAL A 237 10.75 -2.71 15.30
N PRO A 238 9.85 -2.02 16.02
CA PRO A 238 8.59 -2.59 16.47
C PRO A 238 7.74 -3.12 15.32
N VAL A 239 7.17 -4.32 15.51
CA VAL A 239 6.16 -4.91 14.60
C VAL A 239 4.79 -4.86 15.28
N VAL A 240 3.87 -4.06 14.75
CA VAL A 240 2.61 -3.70 15.42
C VAL A 240 1.41 -4.24 14.66
N PHE A 241 0.61 -5.08 15.31
CA PHE A 241 -0.62 -5.65 14.76
C PHE A 241 -1.80 -4.72 15.01
N CYS A 242 -2.25 -4.02 13.97
CA CYS A 242 -3.25 -2.96 14.08
C CYS A 242 -4.69 -3.42 13.82
N GLU A 243 -4.97 -4.72 13.62
CA GLU A 243 -6.31 -5.31 13.37
C GLU A 243 -7.00 -4.90 12.06
N THR A 244 -6.98 -3.61 11.69
CA THR A 244 -7.57 -3.11 10.44
C THR A 244 -6.67 -2.08 9.78
N ARG A 245 -6.82 -1.95 8.47
CA ARG A 245 -6.23 -0.85 7.68
C ARG A 245 -6.47 0.55 8.27
N GLN A 246 -7.64 0.83 8.84
CA GLN A 246 -7.94 2.17 9.39
C GLN A 246 -7.11 2.45 10.67
N LEU A 247 -6.98 1.46 11.53
CA LEU A 247 -6.14 1.57 12.73
C LEU A 247 -4.64 1.56 12.38
N ALA A 248 -4.25 0.86 11.32
CA ALA A 248 -2.90 0.89 10.76
C ALA A 248 -2.53 2.27 10.18
N GLU A 249 -3.45 2.90 9.45
CA GLU A 249 -3.35 4.28 8.94
C GLU A 249 -3.21 5.28 10.11
N GLU A 250 -4.03 5.14 11.16
CA GLU A 250 -3.98 5.98 12.37
C GLU A 250 -2.67 5.78 13.18
N TYR A 251 -2.19 4.55 13.33
CA TYR A 251 -0.90 4.27 13.98
C TYR A 251 0.24 4.91 13.17
N THR A 252 0.25 4.72 11.86
CA THR A 252 1.27 5.29 10.95
C THR A 252 1.30 6.80 11.06
N TYR A 253 0.13 7.48 11.05
CA TYR A 253 0.03 8.92 11.26
C TYR A 253 0.66 9.36 12.60
N ARG A 254 0.27 8.73 13.72
CA ARG A 254 0.77 9.13 15.05
C ARG A 254 2.26 8.84 15.24
N PHE A 255 2.74 7.71 14.77
CA PHE A 255 4.16 7.32 14.83
C PHE A 255 5.03 8.32 14.06
N LEU A 256 4.64 8.64 12.82
CA LEU A 256 5.36 9.61 11.98
C LEU A 256 5.25 11.04 12.55
N ALA A 257 4.10 11.45 13.08
CA ALA A 257 3.95 12.74 13.76
C ALA A 257 4.87 12.87 14.98
N ALA A 258 4.96 11.82 15.81
CA ALA A 258 5.85 11.78 16.97
C ALA A 258 7.31 11.87 16.55
N ALA A 259 7.71 11.11 15.52
CA ALA A 259 9.07 11.14 14.99
C ALA A 259 9.43 12.50 14.36
N ASN A 260 8.48 13.17 13.69
CA ASN A 260 8.67 14.54 13.19
C ASN A 260 8.89 15.53 14.33
N ALA A 261 7.98 15.57 15.31
CA ALA A 261 8.09 16.47 16.47
C ALA A 261 9.40 16.27 17.23
N TRP A 262 9.82 15.01 17.39
CA TRP A 262 11.10 14.66 18.00
C TRP A 262 12.27 15.16 17.15
N ALA A 263 12.28 14.88 15.84
CA ALA A 263 13.39 15.24 14.95
C ALA A 263 13.58 16.76 14.82
N THR A 264 12.49 17.52 14.69
CA THR A 264 12.56 18.99 14.66
C THR A 264 13.07 19.55 16.00
N THR A 265 12.66 18.97 17.13
CA THR A 265 13.11 19.41 18.47
C THR A 265 14.57 19.04 18.73
N GLU A 266 15.00 17.84 18.34
CA GLU A 266 16.39 17.40 18.54
C GLU A 266 17.35 18.07 17.57
N HIS A 267 17.02 18.25 16.28
CA HIS A 267 17.85 19.05 15.36
C HIS A 267 18.09 20.45 15.92
N ALA A 268 17.03 21.11 16.41
CA ALA A 268 17.14 22.41 17.07
C ALA A 268 17.95 22.38 18.38
N ALA A 269 18.17 21.22 19.01
CA ALA A 269 19.05 21.06 20.17
C ALA A 269 20.49 20.72 19.78
N MET A 270 20.70 19.79 18.86
CA MET A 270 22.02 19.42 18.32
C MET A 270 22.70 20.60 17.64
N GLN A 271 21.98 21.39 16.84
CA GLN A 271 22.50 22.61 16.21
C GLN A 271 22.98 23.67 17.22
N ARG A 272 22.49 23.63 18.47
CA ARG A 272 22.97 24.48 19.58
C ARG A 272 24.17 23.91 20.35
N ILE A 273 24.51 22.63 20.16
CA ILE A 273 25.46 21.89 21.01
C ILE A 273 26.68 21.38 20.23
N SER A 274 26.55 21.01 18.95
CA SER A 274 27.68 20.50 18.14
C SER A 274 27.49 20.73 16.64
N PRO A 275 28.54 21.15 15.90
CA PRO A 275 28.49 21.30 14.43
C PRO A 275 28.70 19.98 13.66
N ILE A 276 28.90 18.84 14.33
CA ILE A 276 29.20 17.56 13.68
C ILE A 276 27.92 16.87 13.20
N ARG A 277 27.78 16.69 11.88
CA ARG A 277 26.71 15.88 11.28
C ARG A 277 27.07 14.40 11.34
N VAL A 278 26.08 13.56 11.70
CA VAL A 278 26.13 12.10 11.55
C VAL A 278 25.54 11.74 10.19
N ASP A 279 26.12 10.77 9.49
CA ASP A 279 25.61 10.27 8.20
C ASP A 279 24.27 9.53 8.37
N ILE A 280 23.17 10.28 8.23
CA ILE A 280 21.81 9.77 8.07
C ILE A 280 21.43 9.91 6.60
N ALA A 281 20.78 8.89 6.05
CA ALA A 281 20.44 8.78 4.63
C ALA A 281 19.78 10.06 4.05
N HIS A 282 20.55 10.80 3.25
CA HIS A 282 20.09 12.00 2.55
C HIS A 282 19.32 11.59 1.30
N LEU A 283 18.09 12.09 1.15
CA LEU A 283 17.22 11.76 0.03
C LEU A 283 17.57 12.55 -1.26
N ASP A 284 18.65 13.32 -1.24
CA ASP A 284 19.16 14.09 -2.38
C ASP A 284 19.81 13.20 -3.44
N GLN A 285 19.97 11.90 -3.16
CA GLN A 285 20.37 10.87 -4.13
C GLN A 285 19.18 10.09 -4.72
N ALA A 286 17.95 10.34 -4.26
CA ALA A 286 16.76 9.77 -4.90
C ALA A 286 16.42 10.55 -6.19
N PRO A 287 16.00 9.90 -7.28
CA PRO A 287 15.54 10.61 -8.47
C PRO A 287 14.38 11.53 -8.10
N ALA A 288 14.41 12.76 -8.63
CA ALA A 288 13.37 13.75 -8.43
C ALA A 288 11.98 13.17 -8.75
N ALA A 289 10.95 13.66 -8.05
CA ALA A 289 9.57 13.19 -8.19
C ALA A 289 9.18 13.04 -9.68
N PRO A 290 8.54 11.93 -10.07
CA PRO A 290 8.26 11.64 -11.47
C PRO A 290 7.50 12.82 -12.08
N THR A 291 8.08 13.42 -13.13
CA THR A 291 7.42 14.53 -13.82
C THR A 291 6.07 14.06 -14.35
N PRO A 292 5.02 14.90 -14.26
CA PRO A 292 3.68 14.51 -14.70
C PRO A 292 3.77 14.02 -16.15
N SER A 293 3.22 12.83 -16.37
CA SER A 293 3.29 12.18 -17.67
C SER A 293 2.65 13.06 -18.75
N THR A 294 3.05 12.86 -20.00
CA THR A 294 2.42 13.62 -21.10
C THR A 294 0.90 13.34 -21.22
N ALA A 295 0.37 12.30 -20.56
CA ALA A 295 -1.07 12.07 -20.45
C ALA A 295 -1.72 13.00 -19.41
N GLU A 296 -1.11 13.14 -18.24
CA GLU A 296 -1.57 14.03 -17.16
C GLU A 296 -1.49 15.51 -17.59
N VAL A 297 -0.39 15.93 -18.21
CA VAL A 297 -0.23 17.30 -18.77
C VAL A 297 -1.30 17.59 -19.84
N ARG A 298 -1.66 16.60 -20.68
CA ARG A 298 -2.77 16.74 -21.64
C ARG A 298 -4.13 16.80 -20.97
N ALA A 299 -4.38 15.98 -19.96
CA ALA A 299 -5.64 15.97 -19.23
C ALA A 299 -5.88 17.33 -18.55
N TRP A 300 -4.86 17.86 -17.86
CA TRP A 300 -4.88 19.20 -17.29
C TRP A 300 -5.09 20.28 -18.34
N ALA A 301 -4.29 20.30 -19.42
CA ALA A 301 -4.39 21.33 -20.46
C ALA A 301 -5.78 21.38 -21.12
N ARG A 302 -6.40 20.23 -21.40
CA ARG A 302 -7.79 20.19 -21.91
C ARG A 302 -8.79 20.69 -20.87
N GLY A 303 -8.62 20.34 -19.59
CA GLY A 303 -9.45 20.84 -18.50
C GLY A 303 -9.37 22.36 -18.30
N THR A 304 -8.27 22.99 -18.69
CA THR A 304 -8.07 24.45 -18.65
C THR A 304 -8.23 25.13 -20.01
N GLY A 305 -8.76 24.44 -21.04
CA GLY A 305 -9.00 25.03 -22.37
C GLY A 305 -7.74 25.35 -23.20
N LEU A 306 -6.56 24.83 -22.82
CA LEU A 306 -5.30 25.07 -23.53
C LEU A 306 -5.14 24.11 -24.73
N PRO A 307 -4.84 24.60 -25.96
CA PRO A 307 -4.67 23.75 -27.12
C PRO A 307 -3.37 22.93 -27.04
N VAL A 308 -3.48 21.59 -27.05
CA VAL A 308 -2.35 20.67 -26.96
C VAL A 308 -2.53 19.48 -27.93
N PRO A 309 -1.46 19.05 -28.66
CA PRO A 309 -1.55 17.94 -29.61
C PRO A 309 -1.87 16.57 -29.00
N ASP A 310 -2.71 15.79 -29.70
CA ASP A 310 -3.17 14.47 -29.25
C ASP A 310 -2.08 13.39 -29.16
N ARG A 311 -1.01 13.52 -29.95
CA ARG A 311 0.12 12.57 -29.98
C ARG A 311 1.46 13.30 -30.06
N GLY A 312 2.55 12.60 -29.72
CA GLY A 312 3.91 13.14 -29.74
C GLY A 312 4.47 13.50 -28.34
N ARG A 313 5.78 13.81 -28.27
CA ARG A 313 6.47 14.13 -27.02
C ARG A 313 6.36 15.64 -26.75
N LEU A 314 5.60 16.02 -25.73
CA LEU A 314 5.64 17.40 -25.21
C LEU A 314 7.03 17.68 -24.64
N ARG A 315 7.60 18.85 -24.96
CA ARG A 315 8.89 19.29 -24.41
C ARG A 315 8.67 20.51 -23.51
N PRO A 316 9.30 20.57 -22.32
CA PRO A 316 9.30 21.79 -21.52
C PRO A 316 9.94 22.91 -22.34
N ARG A 317 9.25 24.04 -22.47
CA ARG A 317 9.83 25.27 -23.01
C ARG A 317 9.87 26.28 -21.87
N SER A 318 11.07 26.57 -21.38
CA SER A 318 11.29 27.55 -20.32
C SER A 318 10.79 28.91 -20.78
N GLY A 319 9.70 29.39 -20.18
CA GLY A 319 9.07 30.65 -20.54
C GLY A 319 9.81 31.85 -19.98
N LEU A 320 10.87 32.30 -20.68
CA LEU A 320 11.31 33.69 -20.58
C LEU A 320 10.43 34.54 -21.52
N LEU A 321 9.64 35.44 -20.95
CA LEU A 321 8.95 36.47 -21.74
C LEU A 321 9.98 37.47 -22.28
N GLY A 322 9.80 37.88 -23.53
CA GLY A 322 10.46 39.05 -24.12
C GLY A 322 11.54 38.73 -25.16
N THR A 323 11.18 38.81 -26.44
CA THR A 323 11.81 39.73 -27.42
C THR A 323 11.17 39.56 -28.81
N THR A 324 11.02 40.67 -29.52
CA THR A 324 10.37 40.78 -30.84
C THR A 324 11.28 40.28 -31.97
N PRO A 325 10.77 39.59 -33.02
CA PRO A 325 11.62 39.04 -34.07
C PRO A 325 12.04 40.09 -35.13
N THR A 326 13.34 40.36 -35.25
CA THR A 326 13.92 41.06 -36.40
C THR A 326 14.43 40.08 -37.46
N ARG A 327 13.96 40.24 -38.70
CA ARG A 327 14.48 39.55 -39.90
C ARG A 327 15.91 39.99 -40.23
N ARG A 328 16.80 39.04 -40.55
CA ARG A 328 17.75 39.05 -41.70
C ARG A 328 18.59 37.75 -41.73
N THR A 329 18.39 36.92 -42.75
CA THR A 329 19.26 36.69 -43.95
C THR A 329 20.53 35.87 -43.69
N GLU A 330 20.66 34.77 -44.44
CA GLU A 330 21.90 33.98 -44.60
C GLU A 330 23.02 34.82 -45.27
N PRO A 331 24.29 34.35 -45.25
CA PRO A 331 24.72 33.50 -46.37
C PRO A 331 25.63 32.29 -46.02
N SER A 332 25.59 31.33 -46.95
CA SER A 332 26.52 30.24 -47.26
C SER A 332 28.03 30.53 -47.10
N VAL A 333 28.85 29.49 -46.81
CA VAL A 333 29.89 28.94 -47.74
C VAL A 333 30.56 27.66 -47.17
N TYR A 334 31.04 26.80 -48.10
CA TYR A 334 31.62 25.46 -47.92
C TYR A 334 32.93 25.35 -47.11
N GLY A 335 33.19 24.15 -46.52
CA GLY A 335 34.43 23.82 -45.81
C GLY A 335 34.76 22.32 -45.61
N ARG A 336 34.78 21.54 -46.71
CA ARG A 336 35.32 20.17 -46.91
C ARG A 336 36.22 19.55 -45.81
N VAL A 337 35.93 18.31 -45.39
CA VAL A 337 36.92 17.30 -44.92
C VAL A 337 36.60 15.92 -45.52
N LEU A 338 37.63 15.14 -45.91
CA LEU A 338 37.51 13.79 -46.47
C LEU A 338 38.51 12.81 -45.81
N ARG A 339 37.99 11.62 -45.50
CA ARG A 339 38.66 10.28 -45.43
C ARG A 339 39.60 9.96 -44.26
N SER A 340 39.77 8.64 -44.10
CA SER A 340 40.15 7.90 -42.89
C SER A 340 41.46 7.09 -43.11
N PRO A 341 41.69 5.90 -42.49
CA PRO A 341 42.85 5.54 -41.63
C PRO A 341 43.85 4.63 -42.42
N PRO A 342 44.63 3.62 -41.90
CA PRO A 342 44.80 3.05 -40.53
C PRO A 342 46.26 2.58 -40.18
N ASP A 343 46.34 1.55 -39.32
CA ASP A 343 47.42 0.55 -39.04
C ASP A 343 48.22 0.68 -37.71
N GLN A 344 48.06 -0.29 -36.77
CA GLN A 344 48.92 -1.47 -36.44
C GLN A 344 50.04 -1.12 -35.41
N GLU A 345 50.58 -1.97 -34.55
CA GLU A 345 50.66 -3.45 -34.46
C GLU A 345 50.80 -3.95 -32.98
N ALA A 346 51.15 -5.22 -32.73
CA ALA A 346 51.03 -5.94 -31.44
C ALA A 346 52.36 -6.25 -30.70
N HIS A 347 52.31 -6.63 -29.40
CA HIS A 347 52.96 -7.88 -28.89
C HIS A 347 52.85 -8.19 -27.36
N ARG A 348 52.84 -9.51 -27.06
CA ARG A 348 53.37 -10.26 -25.87
C ARG A 348 52.82 -9.93 -24.46
N SER A 349 52.19 -10.83 -23.69
CA SER A 349 52.41 -12.25 -23.28
C SER A 349 53.23 -12.43 -21.99
N HIS A 350 52.59 -12.92 -20.92
CA HIS A 350 53.20 -13.81 -19.93
C HIS A 350 52.15 -14.66 -19.19
N GLU A 351 52.48 -15.93 -18.94
CA GLU A 351 51.68 -16.90 -18.19
C GLU A 351 51.88 -16.76 -16.67
N THR A 352 50.95 -17.29 -15.87
CA THR A 352 51.23 -18.33 -14.85
C THR A 352 49.91 -19.01 -14.41
N ARG A 353 49.96 -20.32 -14.15
CA ARG A 353 48.83 -21.21 -13.78
C ARG A 353 48.79 -21.53 -12.26
N CYS A 354 47.80 -22.36 -11.89
CA CYS A 354 47.57 -23.09 -10.62
C CYS A 354 46.64 -22.34 -9.65
N ALA A 355 45.40 -22.77 -9.34
CA ALA A 355 44.68 -24.05 -9.38
C ALA A 355 45.02 -25.07 -8.28
N SER A 356 43.97 -25.47 -7.52
CA SER A 356 43.79 -26.71 -6.72
C SER A 356 44.71 -26.99 -5.51
N ASN A 357 44.31 -27.69 -4.44
CA ASN A 357 42.99 -28.01 -3.84
C ASN A 357 43.20 -28.39 -2.34
N PRO A 358 42.66 -29.46 -1.66
CA PRO A 358 42.07 -29.28 -0.32
C PRO A 358 42.66 -30.16 0.82
N GLY A 359 42.08 -30.03 2.02
CA GLY A 359 42.15 -31.05 3.09
C GLY A 359 42.97 -30.66 4.32
N TRP A 360 42.85 -31.30 5.48
CA TRP A 360 41.88 -32.26 6.07
C TRP A 360 42.23 -32.27 7.59
N PHE A 361 41.28 -32.44 8.52
CA PHE A 361 41.35 -33.40 9.65
C PHE A 361 40.20 -33.26 10.68
N THR A 362 39.53 -34.40 10.89
CA THR A 362 38.72 -34.87 12.03
C THR A 362 39.56 -34.96 13.33
N THR A 363 39.09 -35.17 14.57
CA THR A 363 37.88 -35.77 15.21
C THR A 363 37.90 -35.31 16.70
N ALA A 364 36.85 -35.31 17.56
CA ALA A 364 36.27 -36.47 18.26
C ALA A 364 35.20 -35.96 19.29
N SER A 365 33.94 -36.41 19.25
CA SER A 365 33.27 -37.36 20.18
C SER A 365 33.15 -36.99 21.68
N GLY A 366 31.91 -36.95 22.20
CA GLY A 366 31.62 -36.87 23.65
C GLY A 366 30.11 -36.93 23.97
N ASN A 367 29.59 -38.12 24.31
CA ASN A 367 28.18 -38.36 24.67
C ASN A 367 27.90 -38.08 26.17
N ALA A 368 26.77 -37.45 26.51
CA ALA A 368 26.02 -37.74 27.74
C ALA A 368 24.56 -37.23 27.70
N ARG A 369 23.61 -38.12 28.00
CA ARG A 369 22.23 -37.91 28.48
C ARG A 369 21.96 -39.03 29.50
N PRO A 370 20.83 -39.04 30.23
CA PRO A 370 20.25 -37.98 31.07
C PRO A 370 20.04 -38.51 32.51
N SER A 371 19.41 -37.75 33.41
CA SER A 371 18.87 -38.32 34.65
C SER A 371 17.55 -37.63 35.06
N ASP A 372 16.45 -38.38 35.00
CA ASP A 372 15.18 -38.05 35.64
C ASP A 372 15.29 -38.19 37.18
N THR A 373 14.48 -37.43 37.93
CA THR A 373 13.45 -37.98 38.85
C THR A 373 12.65 -36.88 39.57
N HIS A 374 11.32 -37.10 39.70
CA HIS A 374 10.39 -36.84 40.83
C HIS A 374 10.63 -35.68 41.85
N SER A 375 9.68 -35.02 42.53
CA SER A 375 8.19 -35.05 42.71
C SER A 375 7.81 -33.94 43.75
N ALA A 376 6.56 -33.52 44.04
CA ALA A 376 5.24 -33.58 43.39
C ALA A 376 4.16 -32.77 44.17
N ARG A 377 3.16 -32.21 43.45
CA ARG A 377 1.78 -31.78 43.91
C ARG A 377 1.58 -30.55 44.82
N LEU A 378 0.31 -30.09 44.81
CA LEU A 378 -0.41 -29.10 45.66
C LEU A 378 -0.12 -27.62 45.35
N GLY A 379 -1.09 -26.70 45.31
CA GLY A 379 -2.56 -26.87 45.30
C GLY A 379 -3.34 -25.55 45.55
N SER A 380 -4.57 -25.48 45.02
CA SER A 380 -5.70 -24.61 45.41
C SER A 380 -5.62 -23.07 45.32
N ALA A 381 -6.80 -22.51 45.06
CA ALA A 381 -7.18 -21.11 44.89
C ALA A 381 -6.90 -20.15 46.06
N VAL A 382 -6.71 -18.86 45.69
CA VAL A 382 -7.57 -17.74 46.12
C VAL A 382 -7.94 -16.93 44.87
#